data_AF-A0A9P4MP04-F1
#
_entry.id   AF-A0A9P4MP04-F1
#
_cell.length_a   1.000
_cell.length_b   1.000
_cell.length_c   1.000
_cell.angle_alpha   90.00
_cell.angle_beta   90.00
_cell.angle_gamma   90.00
#
_symmetry.space_group_name_H-M   'P 1'
#
loop_
_entity.id
_entity.type
_entity.pdbx_description
1 polymer ?
#
loop_
_entity_poly.entity_id
_entity_poly.type
_entity_poly.pdbx_seq_one_letter_code
_entity_poly.pdbx_strand_id
1 'polypeptide(L)'
;MAAISLSSVPQHYPDCCVALSQSLIESLASILPKSPELVLSIGSGSGLFEFLLHRHDPRINLRAVEVNNTLNKYLAESCVWVVGGTWATHTAASEASSWIFVYPREPKLVRLYIETHVSPLLRCIIWIGPRNDWHDYASLFVGPSWDVNPLEELSTVSYELVVLVRVCDHS
;
A
#
# COMPACT_ATOMS: atom_id res chain seq x y z
N MET A 1 -1.36 -1.43 24.52
CA MET A 1 -0.77 -0.43 23.59
C MET A 1 -1.39 0.92 23.84
N ALA A 2 -0.61 2.01 23.83
CA ALA A 2 -1.16 3.36 23.93
C ALA A 2 -2.11 3.62 22.74
N ALA A 3 -3.23 4.31 22.99
CA ALA A 3 -4.16 4.67 21.94
C ALA A 3 -3.50 5.70 21.01
N ILE A 4 -3.08 5.28 19.81
CA ILE A 4 -2.65 6.21 18.77
C ILE A 4 -3.89 6.97 18.30
N SER A 5 -3.82 8.29 18.37
CA SER A 5 -4.83 9.22 17.87
C SER A 5 -4.19 10.04 16.76
N LEU A 6 -4.67 9.87 15.54
CA LEU A 6 -4.18 10.63 14.41
C LEU A 6 -4.74 12.06 14.46
N SER A 7 -3.92 13.02 14.04
CA SER A 7 -4.38 14.38 13.78
C SER A 7 -4.70 14.57 12.30
N SER A 8 -5.33 15.68 11.94
CA SER A 8 -5.52 16.05 10.53
C SER A 8 -4.21 16.47 9.84
N VAL A 9 -3.18 16.81 10.62
CA VAL A 9 -1.84 17.14 10.14
C VAL A 9 -1.00 15.85 10.09
N PRO A 10 -0.44 15.47 8.94
CA PRO A 10 0.53 14.39 8.81
C PRO A 10 1.72 14.53 9.73
N GLN A 11 2.06 13.41 10.37
CA GLN A 11 3.12 13.30 11.35
C GLN A 11 3.89 11.99 11.16
N HIS A 12 5.19 12.04 11.38
CA HIS A 12 6.01 10.84 11.44
C HIS A 12 5.87 10.17 12.79
N TYR A 13 5.68 8.85 12.74
CA TYR A 13 5.71 7.99 13.90
C TYR A 13 7.00 7.16 13.83
N PRO A 14 7.67 6.88 14.97
CA PRO A 14 8.93 6.11 14.97
C PRO A 14 8.85 4.76 14.25
N ASP A 15 7.65 4.18 14.21
CA ASP A 15 7.39 2.86 13.64
C ASP A 15 6.76 2.91 12.24
N CYS A 16 6.68 4.07 11.56
CA CYS A 16 6.10 4.16 10.22
C CYS A 16 6.85 5.15 9.33
N CYS A 17 7.19 4.72 8.12
CA CYS A 17 7.81 5.58 7.11
C CYS A 17 6.84 6.65 6.57
N VAL A 18 5.56 6.29 6.47
CA VAL A 18 4.51 7.17 5.97
C VAL A 18 4.21 8.27 6.99
N ALA A 19 4.06 9.50 6.52
CA ALA A 19 3.53 10.58 7.35
C ALA A 19 2.02 10.37 7.57
N LEU A 20 1.64 9.92 8.76
CA LEU A 20 0.27 9.51 9.06
C LEU A 20 -0.61 10.70 9.46
N SER A 21 -1.78 10.80 8.85
CA SER A 21 -2.90 11.64 9.30
C SER A 21 -4.23 10.91 9.21
N GLN A 22 -5.23 11.48 9.87
CA GLN A 22 -6.61 11.04 9.75
C GLN A 22 -7.11 11.13 8.30
N SER A 23 -6.79 12.22 7.58
CA SER A 23 -7.23 12.42 6.20
C SER A 23 -6.65 11.39 5.24
N LEU A 24 -5.39 11.00 5.40
CA LEU A 24 -4.77 9.95 4.60
C LEU A 24 -5.50 8.62 4.80
N ILE A 25 -5.70 8.23 6.06
CA ILE A 25 -6.37 6.96 6.39
C ILE A 25 -7.81 6.94 5.90
N GLU A 26 -8.57 8.03 6.09
CA GLU A 26 -9.94 8.18 5.60
C GLU A 26 -10.03 8.06 4.07
N SER A 27 -9.20 8.81 3.35
CA SER A 27 -9.19 8.80 1.90
C SER A 27 -8.80 7.43 1.34
N LEU A 28 -7.73 6.82 1.85
CA LEU A 28 -7.34 5.47 1.43
C LEU A 28 -8.42 4.44 1.76
N ALA A 29 -9.04 4.52 2.93
CA ALA A 29 -10.15 3.65 3.27
C ALA A 29 -11.33 3.82 2.30
N SER A 30 -11.63 5.04 1.84
CA SER A 30 -12.69 5.26 0.85
C SER A 30 -12.38 4.69 -0.54
N ILE A 31 -11.09 4.65 -0.91
CA ILE A 31 -10.62 4.13 -2.20
C ILE A 31 -10.58 2.59 -2.20
N LEU A 32 -10.13 2.00 -1.09
CA LEU A 32 -9.88 0.57 -0.98
C LEU A 32 -11.19 -0.24 -0.99
N PRO A 33 -11.18 -1.41 -1.66
CA PRO A 33 -12.33 -2.30 -1.67
C PRO A 33 -12.59 -2.86 -0.26
N LYS A 34 -13.83 -3.28 -0.04
CA LYS A 34 -14.27 -3.91 1.20
C LYS A 34 -14.33 -5.42 1.04
N SER A 35 -14.45 -6.15 2.13
CA SER A 35 -14.67 -7.58 2.16
C SER A 35 -15.88 -7.94 1.27
N PRO A 36 -15.79 -9.01 0.45
CA PRO A 36 -14.79 -10.09 0.50
C PRO A 36 -13.45 -9.82 -0.19
N GLU A 37 -13.32 -8.75 -0.97
CA GLU A 37 -12.12 -8.48 -1.76
C GLU A 37 -10.84 -8.32 -0.91
N LEU A 38 -9.75 -8.99 -1.33
CA LEU A 38 -8.46 -8.96 -0.67
C LEU A 38 -7.64 -7.73 -1.07
N VAL A 39 -7.08 -7.04 -0.08
CA VAL A 39 -6.11 -5.96 -0.22
C VAL A 39 -4.75 -6.43 0.32
N LEU A 40 -3.68 -6.27 -0.45
CA LEU A 40 -2.31 -6.52 0.04
C LEU A 40 -1.57 -5.23 0.33
N SER A 41 -1.00 -5.13 1.53
CA SER A 41 -0.02 -4.10 1.87
C SER A 41 1.38 -4.68 1.85
N ILE A 42 2.23 -4.21 0.94
CA ILE A 42 3.56 -4.77 0.64
C ILE A 42 4.62 -3.84 1.23
N GLY A 43 5.51 -4.41 2.05
CA GLY A 43 6.49 -3.63 2.81
C GLY A 43 5.92 -3.06 4.10
N SER A 44 5.09 -3.84 4.81
CA SER A 44 4.33 -3.36 5.98
C SER A 44 5.19 -2.92 7.18
N GLY A 45 6.46 -3.34 7.25
CA GLY A 45 7.38 -2.95 8.32
C GLY A 45 6.83 -3.29 9.70
N SER A 46 6.47 -2.27 10.49
CA SER A 46 5.91 -2.49 11.83
C SER A 46 4.43 -2.92 11.85
N GLY A 47 3.71 -2.73 10.74
CA GLY A 47 2.27 -2.94 10.66
C GLY A 47 1.43 -1.77 11.18
N LEU A 48 2.03 -0.63 11.57
CA LEU A 48 1.29 0.50 12.13
C LEU A 48 0.27 1.10 11.14
N PHE A 49 0.68 1.28 9.90
CA PHE A 49 -0.17 1.86 8.86
C PHE A 49 -1.40 0.99 8.59
N GLU A 50 -1.18 -0.31 8.44
CA GLU A 50 -2.20 -1.33 8.23
C GLU A 50 -3.15 -1.44 9.41
N PHE A 51 -2.60 -1.40 10.64
CA PHE A 51 -3.39 -1.40 11.86
C PHE A 51 -4.34 -0.19 11.92
N LEU A 52 -3.87 0.99 11.54
CA LEU A 52 -4.68 2.20 11.51
C LEU A 52 -5.77 2.15 10.43
N LEU A 53 -5.45 1.64 9.23
CA LEU A 53 -6.45 1.40 8.18
C LEU A 53 -7.54 0.43 8.65
N HIS A 54 -7.16 -0.70 9.24
CA HIS A 54 -8.10 -1.69 9.74
C HIS A 54 -8.94 -1.17 10.91
N ARG A 55 -8.34 -0.41 11.82
CA ARG A 55 -9.05 0.24 12.93
C ARG A 55 -10.06 1.28 12.44
N HIS A 56 -9.73 2.01 11.38
CA HIS A 56 -10.63 2.99 10.79
C HIS A 56 -11.81 2.32 10.05
N ASP A 57 -11.53 1.31 9.24
CA ASP A 57 -12.58 0.53 8.55
C ASP A 57 -12.29 -0.98 8.61
N PRO A 58 -12.92 -1.71 9.55
CA PRO A 58 -12.67 -3.14 9.73
C PRO A 58 -13.22 -4.00 8.58
N ARG A 59 -13.98 -3.40 7.64
CA ARG A 59 -14.46 -4.10 6.44
C ARG A 59 -13.37 -4.24 5.39
N ILE A 60 -12.22 -3.56 5.50
CA ILE A 60 -11.09 -3.76 4.59
C ILE A 60 -10.43 -5.09 4.94
N ASN A 61 -10.52 -6.07 4.03
CA ASN A 61 -9.85 -7.37 4.18
C ASN A 61 -8.39 -7.24 3.74
N LEU A 62 -7.58 -6.66 4.64
CA LEU A 62 -6.17 -6.39 4.39
C LEU A 62 -5.28 -7.55 4.87
N ARG A 63 -4.26 -7.89 4.09
CA ARG A 63 -3.12 -8.71 4.51
C ARG A 63 -1.81 -7.98 4.26
N ALA A 64 -0.96 -7.99 5.27
CA ALA A 64 0.38 -7.41 5.19
C ALA A 64 1.35 -8.43 4.60
N VAL A 65 2.33 -7.95 3.82
CA VAL A 65 3.45 -8.73 3.29
C VAL A 65 4.74 -8.08 3.74
N GLU A 66 5.62 -8.86 4.37
CA GLU A 66 6.89 -8.37 4.91
C GLU A 66 8.00 -9.41 4.77
N VAL A 67 9.24 -8.97 4.62
CA VAL A 67 10.41 -9.86 4.56
C VAL A 67 10.80 -10.32 5.97
N ASN A 68 10.67 -9.44 6.95
CA ASN A 68 11.05 -9.71 8.33
C ASN A 68 9.92 -9.47 9.33
N ASN A 69 9.27 -10.55 9.80
CA ASN A 69 8.19 -10.47 10.78
C ASN A 69 8.64 -9.95 12.16
N THR A 70 9.94 -9.93 12.48
CA THR A 70 10.39 -9.36 13.77
C THR A 70 10.17 -7.86 13.87
N LEU A 71 9.89 -7.19 12.74
CA LEU A 71 9.56 -5.76 12.71
C LEU A 71 8.11 -5.51 13.10
N ASN A 72 7.20 -6.46 12.86
CA ASN A 72 5.78 -6.30 13.13
C ASN A 72 5.53 -6.14 14.64
N LYS A 73 4.82 -5.07 15.00
CA LYS A 73 4.45 -4.73 16.38
C LYS A 73 2.94 -4.63 16.57
N TYR A 74 2.21 -4.33 15.50
CA TYR A 74 0.81 -3.89 15.58
C TYR A 74 -0.19 -4.90 15.05
N LEU A 75 0.21 -5.77 14.11
CA LEU A 75 -0.69 -6.75 13.50
C LEU A 75 -0.61 -8.10 14.21
N ALA A 76 -1.73 -8.82 14.26
CA ALA A 76 -1.70 -10.24 14.61
C ALA A 76 -0.90 -11.03 13.56
N GLU A 77 -0.19 -12.08 13.97
CA GLU A 77 0.62 -12.90 13.06
C GLU A 77 -0.20 -13.46 11.89
N SER A 78 -1.47 -13.82 12.12
CA SER A 78 -2.38 -14.30 11.07
C SER A 78 -2.71 -13.27 9.99
N CYS A 79 -2.40 -12.00 10.22
CA CYS A 79 -2.62 -10.91 9.27
C CYS A 79 -1.37 -10.56 8.46
N VAL A 80 -0.23 -11.22 8.72
CA VAL A 80 1.06 -10.96 8.08
C VAL A 80 1.54 -12.20 7.34
N TRP A 81 1.91 -12.04 6.08
CA TRP A 81 2.59 -13.05 5.29
C TRP A 81 4.06 -12.69 5.13
N VAL A 82 4.92 -13.66 5.40
CA VAL A 82 6.37 -13.48 5.37
C VAL A 82 6.93 -14.01 4.06
N VAL A 83 7.73 -13.20 3.36
CA VAL A 83 8.37 -13.58 2.10
C VAL A 83 9.88 -13.67 2.23
N GLY A 84 10.51 -14.54 1.43
CA GLY A 84 11.92 -14.93 1.57
C GLY A 84 12.96 -13.91 1.10
N GLY A 85 12.60 -12.65 0.86
CA GLY A 85 13.56 -11.63 0.43
C GLY A 85 12.93 -10.33 -0.07
N THR A 86 13.76 -9.30 -0.23
CA THR A 86 13.34 -7.93 -0.62
C THR A 86 12.57 -7.87 -1.94
N TRP A 87 12.81 -8.80 -2.86
CA TRP A 87 12.11 -8.87 -4.14
C TRP A 87 11.17 -10.08 -4.26
N ALA A 88 10.99 -10.83 -3.18
CA ALA A 88 10.07 -11.96 -3.18
C ALA A 88 8.63 -11.43 -3.23
N THR A 89 7.83 -12.03 -4.10
CA THR A 89 6.40 -11.75 -4.21
C THR A 89 5.61 -12.79 -3.41
N HIS A 90 4.35 -12.49 -3.09
CA HIS A 90 3.43 -13.45 -2.48
C HIS A 90 2.35 -13.86 -3.49
N THR A 91 2.08 -15.15 -3.62
CA THR A 91 1.19 -15.70 -4.67
C THR A 91 -0.24 -15.17 -4.58
N ALA A 92 -0.73 -14.87 -3.38
CA ALA A 92 -2.04 -14.27 -3.17
C ALA A 92 -2.21 -12.89 -3.82
N ALA A 93 -1.13 -12.27 -4.31
CA ALA A 93 -1.23 -11.03 -5.10
C ALA A 93 -2.10 -11.21 -6.35
N SER A 94 -2.13 -12.40 -6.95
CA SER A 94 -2.99 -12.71 -8.09
C SER A 94 -4.49 -12.77 -7.73
N GLU A 95 -4.81 -12.95 -6.46
CA GLU A 95 -6.17 -13.02 -5.92
C GLU A 95 -6.62 -11.69 -5.30
N ALA A 96 -5.70 -10.74 -5.13
CA ALA A 96 -5.98 -9.45 -4.55
C ALA A 96 -6.53 -8.47 -5.59
N SER A 97 -7.54 -7.70 -5.20
CA SER A 97 -8.11 -6.66 -6.07
C SER A 97 -7.43 -5.31 -5.88
N SER A 98 -6.61 -5.17 -4.83
CA SER A 98 -5.78 -4.00 -4.61
C SER A 98 -4.44 -4.33 -3.99
N TRP A 99 -3.40 -3.65 -4.44
CA TRP A 99 -2.08 -3.66 -3.82
C TRP A 99 -1.73 -2.27 -3.29
N ILE A 100 -1.06 -2.22 -2.15
CA ILE A 100 -0.50 -1.00 -1.57
C ILE A 100 1.00 -1.23 -1.41
N PHE A 101 1.81 -0.48 -2.14
CA PHE A 101 3.25 -0.44 -1.95
C PHE A 101 3.60 0.71 -1.02
N VAL A 102 4.10 0.39 0.16
CA VAL A 102 4.49 1.38 1.16
C VAL A 102 5.99 1.53 1.16
N TYR A 103 6.49 2.69 0.73
CA TYR A 103 7.90 3.02 0.62
C TYR A 103 8.73 1.88 -0.01
N PRO A 104 8.34 1.37 -1.21
CA PRO A 104 9.14 0.36 -1.88
C PRO A 104 10.55 0.91 -2.12
N ARG A 105 11.57 0.10 -1.83
CA ARG A 105 12.97 0.53 -1.94
C ARG A 105 13.45 0.64 -3.38
N GLU A 106 12.94 -0.22 -4.26
CA GLU A 106 13.37 -0.31 -5.65
C GLU A 106 12.19 -0.63 -6.59
N PRO A 107 12.15 -0.03 -7.80
CA PRO A 107 11.14 -0.32 -8.82
C PRO A 107 11.05 -1.79 -9.21
N LYS A 108 12.14 -2.55 -9.03
CA LYS A 108 12.21 -3.98 -9.34
C LYS A 108 11.14 -4.80 -8.60
N LEU A 109 10.83 -4.46 -7.34
CA LEU A 109 9.78 -5.16 -6.58
C LEU A 109 8.41 -4.95 -7.25
N VAL A 110 8.07 -3.70 -7.54
CA VAL A 110 6.79 -3.33 -8.16
C VAL A 110 6.67 -3.99 -9.54
N ARG A 111 7.74 -3.97 -10.33
CA ARG A 111 7.80 -4.67 -11.63
C ARG A 111 7.50 -6.16 -11.50
N LEU A 112 8.14 -6.85 -10.55
CA LEU A 112 7.92 -8.29 -10.35
C LEU A 112 6.47 -8.61 -9.95
N TYR A 113 5.85 -7.79 -9.11
CA TYR A 113 4.42 -7.93 -8.81
C TYR A 113 3.57 -7.74 -10.05
N ILE A 114 3.83 -6.71 -10.86
CA ILE A 114 3.08 -6.43 -12.09
C ILE A 114 3.22 -7.60 -13.08
N GLU A 115 4.44 -8.00 -13.39
CA GLU A 115 4.74 -9.04 -14.39
C GLU A 115 4.24 -10.43 -13.98
N THR A 116 4.23 -10.72 -12.67
CA THR A 116 3.90 -12.07 -12.18
C THR A 116 2.44 -12.22 -11.77
N HIS A 117 1.82 -11.17 -11.23
CA HIS A 117 0.58 -11.29 -10.48
C HIS A 117 -0.59 -10.47 -11.00
N VAL A 118 -0.40 -9.59 -11.99
CA VAL A 118 -1.55 -8.88 -12.58
C VAL A 118 -2.56 -9.90 -13.08
N SER A 119 -3.80 -9.73 -12.64
CA SER A 119 -4.93 -10.58 -12.99
C SER A 119 -6.15 -9.71 -13.25
N PRO A 120 -7.21 -10.25 -13.89
CA PRO A 120 -8.47 -9.54 -14.07
C PRO A 120 -9.16 -9.10 -12.76
N LEU A 121 -8.71 -9.59 -11.60
CA LEU A 121 -9.24 -9.17 -10.31
C LEU A 121 -8.65 -7.85 -9.83
N LEU A 122 -7.45 -7.49 -10.28
CA LEU A 122 -6.74 -6.30 -9.83
C LEU A 122 -7.44 -5.04 -10.39
N ARG A 123 -7.93 -4.19 -9.49
CA ARG A 123 -8.63 -2.95 -9.81
C ARG A 123 -7.78 -1.72 -9.61
N CYS A 124 -6.90 -1.72 -8.60
CA CYS A 124 -6.00 -0.61 -8.35
C CYS A 124 -4.72 -1.00 -7.63
N ILE A 125 -3.71 -0.14 -7.79
CA ILE A 125 -2.45 -0.16 -7.06
C ILE A 125 -2.30 1.21 -6.41
N ILE A 126 -1.95 1.24 -5.14
CA ILE A 126 -1.60 2.44 -4.40
C ILE A 126 -0.09 2.40 -4.18
N TRP A 127 0.61 3.44 -4.58
CA TRP A 127 2.03 3.62 -4.29
C TRP A 127 2.17 4.80 -3.33
N ILE A 128 2.94 4.62 -2.27
CA ILE A 128 3.24 5.66 -1.28
C ILE A 128 4.75 5.70 -1.11
N GLY A 129 5.37 6.86 -1.26
CA GLY A 129 6.82 6.99 -1.11
C GLY A 129 7.34 8.39 -1.37
N PRO A 130 8.67 8.56 -1.44
CA PRO A 130 9.27 9.86 -1.73
C PRO A 130 8.94 10.33 -3.14
N ARG A 131 8.43 11.55 -3.28
CA ARG A 131 8.08 12.19 -4.56
C ARG A 131 9.20 12.08 -5.60
N ASN A 132 10.45 12.26 -5.18
CA ASN A 132 11.59 12.22 -6.09
C ASN A 132 11.82 10.83 -6.70
N ASP A 133 11.40 9.78 -6.00
CA ASP A 133 11.57 8.40 -6.45
C ASP A 133 10.48 8.02 -7.46
N TRP A 134 9.33 8.69 -7.45
CA TRP A 134 8.18 8.36 -8.29
C TRP A 134 8.53 8.26 -9.78
N HIS A 135 9.45 9.08 -10.27
CA HIS A 135 9.88 9.05 -11.66
C HIS A 135 10.37 7.65 -12.10
N ASP A 136 11.07 6.94 -11.21
CA ASP A 136 11.60 5.60 -11.49
C ASP A 136 10.48 4.55 -11.56
N TYR A 137 9.38 4.76 -10.83
CA TYR A 137 8.22 3.87 -10.80
C TYR A 137 7.19 4.17 -11.89
N ALA A 138 7.03 5.44 -12.29
CA ALA A 138 6.02 5.87 -13.25
C ALA A 138 6.13 5.11 -14.59
N SER A 139 7.35 4.79 -15.01
CA SER A 139 7.63 4.03 -16.24
C SER A 139 7.05 2.60 -16.24
N LEU A 140 6.70 2.04 -15.08
CA LEU A 140 6.07 0.72 -14.95
C LEU A 140 4.58 0.74 -15.31
N PHE A 141 3.95 1.92 -15.31
CA PHE A 141 2.52 2.11 -15.51
C PHE A 141 2.24 2.86 -16.83
N VAL A 142 2.87 2.40 -17.92
CA VAL A 142 2.73 3.00 -19.24
C VAL A 142 1.77 2.17 -20.10
N GLY A 143 0.92 2.85 -20.87
CA GLY A 143 -0.01 2.23 -21.81
C GLY A 143 -1.46 2.38 -21.39
N PRO A 144 -2.41 1.92 -22.22
CA PRO A 144 -3.84 2.18 -22.03
C PRO A 144 -4.47 1.39 -20.87
N SER A 145 -3.76 0.40 -20.31
CA SER A 145 -4.24 -0.44 -19.21
C SER A 145 -4.17 0.26 -17.84
N TRP A 146 -3.52 1.42 -17.76
CA TRP A 146 -3.24 2.11 -16.51
C TRP A 146 -3.76 3.54 -16.55
N ASP A 147 -4.55 3.92 -15.55
CA ASP A 147 -4.92 5.29 -15.26
C ASP A 147 -4.21 5.76 -13.98
N VAL A 148 -3.19 6.60 -14.14
CA VAL A 148 -2.24 7.00 -13.11
C VAL A 148 -2.61 8.37 -12.56
N ASN A 149 -3.01 8.43 -11.29
CA ASN A 149 -3.50 9.62 -10.63
C ASN A 149 -2.68 9.92 -9.36
N PRO A 150 -1.73 10.88 -9.40
CA PRO A 150 -1.10 11.41 -8.21
C PRO A 150 -2.14 12.12 -7.32
N LEU A 151 -2.26 11.71 -6.06
CA LEU A 151 -3.18 12.28 -5.07
C LEU A 151 -2.41 13.29 -4.20
N GLU A 152 -2.08 14.42 -4.81
CA GLU A 152 -1.25 15.47 -4.22
C GLU A 152 -1.84 16.02 -2.92
N GLU A 153 -3.17 16.11 -2.84
CA GLU A 153 -3.91 16.59 -1.68
C GLU A 153 -3.79 15.67 -0.45
N LEU A 154 -3.49 14.38 -0.65
CA LEU A 154 -3.25 13.45 0.45
C LEU A 154 -1.81 13.55 0.97
N SER A 155 -0.91 14.09 0.15
CA SER A 155 0.52 14.16 0.39
C SER A 155 0.86 15.51 1.04
N THR A 156 0.39 15.74 2.26
CA THR A 156 0.57 17.08 2.87
C THR A 156 2.03 17.36 3.27
N VAL A 157 2.87 16.33 3.34
CA VAL A 157 4.32 16.50 3.51
C VAL A 157 4.94 16.59 2.12
N SER A 158 5.67 17.69 1.87
CA SER A 158 6.12 18.09 0.53
C SER A 158 6.96 17.05 -0.22
N TYR A 159 7.66 16.17 0.52
CA TYR A 159 8.53 15.16 -0.06
C TYR A 159 7.85 13.80 -0.25
N GLU A 160 6.65 13.58 0.30
CA GLU A 160 5.89 12.33 0.12
C GLU A 160 4.93 12.48 -1.07
N LEU A 161 4.57 11.37 -1.69
CA LEU A 161 3.57 11.29 -2.73
C LEU A 161 2.75 10.00 -2.59
N VAL A 162 1.43 10.14 -2.68
CA VAL A 162 0.49 9.04 -2.88
C VAL A 162 0.08 9.01 -4.34
N VAL A 163 0.21 7.85 -4.99
CA VAL A 163 -0.28 7.65 -6.35
C VAL A 163 -1.30 6.52 -6.37
N LEU A 164 -2.46 6.81 -6.94
CA LEU A 164 -3.47 5.82 -7.26
C LEU A 164 -3.35 5.44 -8.73
N VAL A 165 -3.03 4.18 -8.99
CA VAL A 165 -3.06 3.61 -10.33
C VAL A 165 -4.32 2.74 -10.44
N ARG A 166 -5.25 3.10 -11.30
CA ARG A 166 -6.41 2.26 -11.64
C ARG A 166 -6.08 1.37 -12.82
N VAL A 167 -6.53 0.13 -12.77
CA VAL A 167 -6.48 -0.78 -13.92
C VAL A 167 -7.70 -0.49 -14.78
N CYS A 168 -7.47 -0.14 -16.04
CA CYS A 168 -8.54 0.11 -17.00
C CYS A 168 -8.97 -1.21 -17.62
N ASP A 169 -10.27 -1.52 -17.53
CA ASP A 169 -10.82 -2.68 -18.25
C ASP A 169 -10.63 -2.47 -19.76
N HIS A 170 -10.10 -3.49 -20.43
CA HIS A 170 -10.16 -3.57 -21.88
C HIS A 170 -11.48 -4.26 -22.23
N SER A 171 -12.51 -3.45 -22.44
CA SER A 171 -13.78 -3.86 -23.04
C SER A 171 -13.58 -4.49 -24.41
#